data_AF-A0A914C7Y6-F1
#
_entry.id   AF-A0A914C7Y6-F1
#
_cell.length_a   1.000
_cell.length_b   1.000
_cell.length_c   1.000
_cell.angle_alpha   90.00
_cell.angle_beta   90.00
_cell.angle_gamma   90.00
#
_symmetry.space_group_name_H-M   'P 1'
#
loop_
_entity.id
_entity.type
_entity.pdbx_description
1 polymer ?
#
loop_
_entity_poly.entity_id
_entity_poly.type
_entity_poly.pdbx_seq_one_letter_code
_entity_poly.pdbx_strand_id
1 'polypeptide(L)'
;MTFLLTWLYNIVWWIVSSYITFRFVRSTHVLLRSIWAHFFSTPLDLKPYQDSWTVVTGCTDGIGRAYIEELAKARGIRKFYLIGRNPEKLNKINNELTSRYNCEIKTAIFDFEKDDLDRIIDLPGFRDLEVGILSMCLSRAS
;
A
#
# COMPACT_ATOMS: atom_id res chain seq x y z
N MET A 1 -21.44 -51.94 -38.69
CA MET A 1 -21.04 -51.87 -37.27
C MET A 1 -19.99 -50.79 -37.01
N THR A 2 -19.01 -50.61 -37.89
CA THR A 2 -17.93 -49.60 -37.76
C THR A 2 -18.41 -48.14 -37.82
N PHE A 3 -19.40 -47.82 -38.66
CA PHE A 3 -19.92 -46.45 -38.83
C PHE A 3 -20.57 -45.87 -37.56
N LEU A 4 -21.30 -46.69 -36.80
CA LEU A 4 -21.92 -46.28 -35.54
C LEU A 4 -20.89 -46.06 -34.43
N LEU A 5 -19.85 -46.91 -34.39
CA LEU A 5 -18.74 -46.78 -33.43
C LEU A 5 -17.91 -45.51 -33.68
N THR A 6 -17.58 -45.20 -34.94
CA THR A 6 -16.86 -43.97 -35.27
C THR A 6 -17.69 -42.73 -34.99
N TRP A 7 -19.00 -42.78 -35.22
CA TRP A 7 -19.90 -41.68 -34.89
C TRP A 7 -19.97 -41.40 -33.39
N LEU A 8 -20.13 -42.45 -32.57
CA LEU A 8 -20.12 -42.34 -31.11
C LEU A 8 -18.76 -41.87 -30.57
N TYR A 9 -17.66 -42.37 -31.12
CA TYR A 9 -16.30 -41.94 -30.76
C TYR A 9 -16.11 -40.44 -30.99
N ASN A 10 -16.54 -39.93 -32.15
CA ASN A 10 -16.44 -38.51 -32.46
C ASN A 10 -17.25 -37.65 -31.49
N ILE A 11 -18.47 -38.06 -31.13
CA ILE A 11 -19.31 -37.31 -30.18
C ILE A 11 -18.65 -37.21 -28.80
N VAL A 12 -18.14 -38.32 -28.29
CA VAL A 12 -17.43 -38.33 -27.00
C VAL A 12 -16.19 -37.44 -27.06
N TRP A 13 -15.44 -37.49 -28.17
CA TRP A 13 -14.26 -36.64 -28.39
C TRP A 13 -14.60 -35.15 -28.38
N TRP A 14 -15.69 -34.76 -29.06
CA TRP A 14 -16.14 -33.36 -29.10
C TRP A 14 -16.59 -32.86 -27.72
N ILE A 15 -17.28 -33.71 -26.93
CA ILE A 15 -17.69 -33.36 -25.56
C ILE A 15 -16.47 -33.16 -24.66
N VAL A 16 -15.52 -34.09 -24.70
CA VAL A 16 -14.29 -34.03 -23.88
C VAL A 16 -13.43 -32.82 -24.30
N SER A 17 -13.26 -32.59 -25.60
CA SER A 17 -12.50 -31.44 -26.12
C SER A 17 -13.14 -30.10 -25.73
N SER A 18 -14.46 -29.99 -25.81
CA SER A 18 -15.20 -28.79 -25.38
C SER A 18 -15.00 -28.51 -23.88
N TYR A 19 -15.11 -29.55 -23.04
CA TYR A 19 -14.91 -29.43 -21.60
C TYR A 19 -13.49 -29.00 -21.23
N ILE A 20 -12.47 -29.61 -21.86
CA ILE A 20 -11.07 -29.28 -21.65
C ILE A 20 -10.80 -27.83 -22.07
N THR A 21 -11.28 -27.43 -23.26
CA THR A 21 -11.11 -26.07 -23.78
C THR A 21 -11.72 -25.03 -22.84
N PHE A 22 -12.95 -25.26 -22.35
CA PHE A 22 -13.59 -24.36 -21.40
C PHE A 22 -12.79 -24.20 -20.10
N ARG A 23 -12.21 -25.29 -19.59
CA ARG A 23 -11.38 -25.27 -18.38
C ARG A 23 -10.08 -24.49 -18.59
N PHE A 24 -9.44 -24.66 -19.74
CA PHE A 24 -8.24 -23.90 -20.10
C PHE A 24 -8.54 -22.42 -20.29
N VAL A 25 -9.62 -22.05 -20.98
CA VAL A 25 -10.05 -20.65 -21.17
C VAL A 25 -10.26 -19.94 -19.82
N ARG A 26 -10.89 -20.61 -18.85
CA ARG A 26 -11.08 -20.02 -17.52
C ARG A 26 -9.76 -19.82 -16.78
N SER A 27 -8.86 -20.79 -16.86
CA SER A 27 -7.52 -20.69 -16.24
C SER A 27 -6.68 -19.59 -16.89
N THR A 28 -6.65 -19.51 -18.23
CA THR A 28 -5.89 -18.49 -18.95
C THR A 28 -6.46 -17.11 -18.71
N HIS A 29 -7.78 -16.94 -18.62
CA HIS A 29 -8.40 -15.65 -18.31
C HIS A 29 -8.01 -15.14 -16.90
N VAL A 30 -7.92 -16.03 -15.90
CA VAL A 30 -7.46 -15.64 -14.55
C VAL A 30 -5.98 -15.25 -14.57
N LEU A 31 -5.13 -16.01 -15.27
CA LEU A 31 -3.70 -15.70 -15.39
C LEU A 31 -3.47 -14.39 -16.16
N LEU A 32 -4.16 -14.19 -17.28
CA LEU A 32 -4.11 -12.96 -18.06
C LEU A 32 -4.58 -11.76 -17.23
N ARG A 33 -5.67 -11.90 -16.47
CA ARG A 33 -6.13 -10.83 -15.57
C ARG A 33 -5.12 -10.54 -14.46
N SER A 34 -4.43 -11.55 -13.92
CA SER A 34 -3.40 -11.37 -12.91
C SER A 34 -2.16 -10.64 -13.46
N ILE A 35 -1.68 -11.06 -14.64
CA ILE A 35 -0.55 -10.43 -15.33
C ILE A 35 -0.91 -9.00 -15.72
N TRP A 36 -2.12 -8.80 -16.26
CA TRP A 36 -2.60 -7.48 -16.67
C TRP A 36 -2.78 -6.56 -15.46
N ALA A 37 -3.32 -7.06 -14.34
CA ALA A 37 -3.37 -6.29 -13.11
C ALA A 37 -1.96 -5.96 -12.60
N HIS A 38 -1.00 -6.86 -12.66
CA HIS A 38 0.35 -6.55 -12.17
C HIS A 38 1.06 -5.50 -13.03
N PHE A 39 0.88 -5.54 -14.35
CA PHE A 39 1.51 -4.59 -15.28
C PHE A 39 0.76 -3.26 -15.44
N PHE A 40 -0.57 -3.28 -15.37
CA PHE A 40 -1.44 -2.13 -15.61
C PHE A 40 -2.22 -1.67 -14.38
N SER A 41 -1.90 -2.16 -13.18
CA SER A 41 -2.44 -1.57 -11.95
C SER A 41 -2.08 -0.10 -11.93
N THR A 42 -3.09 0.73 -12.17
CA THR A 42 -2.96 2.17 -12.05
C THR A 42 -2.49 2.46 -10.63
N PRO A 43 -1.37 3.21 -10.46
CA PRO A 43 -0.97 3.64 -9.14
C PRO A 43 -2.16 4.38 -8.51
N LEU A 44 -2.54 3.95 -7.30
CA LEU A 44 -3.55 4.62 -6.47
C LEU A 44 -3.44 6.15 -6.62
N ASP A 45 -4.51 6.80 -7.10
CA ASP A 45 -4.50 8.24 -7.31
C ASP A 45 -4.59 8.95 -5.96
N LEU A 46 -3.45 9.45 -5.51
CA LEU A 46 -3.30 10.12 -4.23
C LEU A 46 -3.37 11.65 -4.38
N LYS A 47 -3.73 12.17 -5.56
CA LYS A 47 -3.96 13.62 -5.79
C LYS A 47 -4.88 14.27 -4.75
N PRO A 48 -6.00 13.64 -4.32
CA PRO A 48 -6.88 14.25 -3.32
C PRO A 48 -6.20 14.49 -1.97
N TYR A 49 -5.13 13.76 -1.67
CA TYR A 49 -4.44 13.80 -0.38
C TYR A 49 -3.10 14.56 -0.44
N GLN A 50 -2.76 15.18 -1.57
CA GLN A 50 -1.52 15.95 -1.71
C GLN A 50 -1.51 17.20 -0.83
N ASP A 51 -2.67 17.80 -0.61
CA ASP A 51 -2.84 18.99 0.22
C ASP A 51 -3.09 18.69 1.70
N SER A 52 -3.48 17.45 2.02
CA SER A 52 -3.74 16.96 3.37
C SER A 52 -2.46 16.46 4.05
N TRP A 53 -2.47 16.42 5.38
CA TRP A 53 -1.37 15.88 6.17
C TRP A 53 -1.42 14.35 6.22
N THR A 54 -0.28 13.71 5.97
CA THR A 54 -0.10 12.28 6.18
C THR A 54 0.52 12.03 7.55
N VAL A 55 -0.25 11.47 8.48
CA VAL A 55 0.20 11.14 9.83
C VAL A 55 0.82 9.74 9.82
N VAL A 56 2.07 9.63 10.24
CA VAL A 56 2.78 8.35 10.28
C VAL A 56 3.42 8.14 11.65
N THR A 57 3.06 7.02 12.29
CA THR A 57 3.65 6.56 13.54
C THR A 57 4.62 5.41 13.27
N GLY A 58 5.69 5.29 14.07
CA GLY A 58 6.70 4.25 13.84
C GLY A 58 7.53 4.47 12.58
N CYS A 59 7.74 5.73 12.21
CA CYS A 59 8.41 6.15 10.98
C CYS A 59 9.94 6.15 11.07
N THR A 60 10.53 5.97 12.25
CA THR A 60 11.96 6.15 12.49
C THR A 60 12.85 5.06 11.90
N ASP A 61 12.30 3.85 11.64
CA ASP A 61 13.06 2.71 11.14
C ASP A 61 12.18 1.76 10.30
N GLY A 62 12.83 0.85 9.56
CA GLY A 62 12.18 -0.26 8.87
C GLY A 62 11.16 0.15 7.82
N ILE A 63 9.98 -0.49 7.88
CA ILE A 63 8.91 -0.35 6.89
C ILE A 63 8.33 1.07 6.91
N GLY A 64 8.18 1.69 8.09
CA GLY A 64 7.62 3.04 8.20
C GLY A 64 8.46 4.08 7.47
N ARG A 65 9.79 3.97 7.54
CA ARG A 65 10.72 4.84 6.80
C ARG A 65 10.57 4.65 5.29
N ALA A 66 10.64 3.40 4.82
CA ALA A 66 10.50 3.08 3.40
C ALA A 66 9.14 3.55 2.85
N TYR A 67 8.08 3.43 3.66
CA TYR A 67 6.74 3.88 3.29
C TYR A 67 6.69 5.39 3.05
N ILE A 68 7.25 6.21 3.95
CA ILE A 68 7.27 7.67 3.77
C ILE A 68 8.14 8.07 2.57
N GLU A 69 9.30 7.43 2.40
CA GLU A 69 10.17 7.69 1.25
C GLU A 69 9.46 7.38 -0.07
N GLU A 70 8.74 6.25 -0.17
CA GLU A 70 7.95 5.91 -1.35
C GLU A 70 6.76 6.84 -1.57
N LEU A 71 6.07 7.27 -0.50
CA LEU A 71 5.02 8.28 -0.61
C LEU A 71 5.55 9.63 -1.12
N ALA A 72 6.70 10.06 -0.61
CA ALA A 72 7.33 11.31 -1.04
C ALA A 72 7.85 11.23 -2.49
N LYS A 73 8.48 10.11 -2.85
CA LYS A 73 9.16 9.90 -4.14
C LYS A 73 8.22 9.50 -5.26
N ALA A 74 7.43 8.45 -5.06
CA ALA A 74 6.61 7.84 -6.11
C ALA A 74 5.19 8.39 -6.17
N ARG A 75 4.67 8.88 -5.03
CA ARG A 75 3.27 9.36 -4.92
C ARG A 75 3.13 10.88 -4.85
N GLY A 76 4.23 11.59 -4.68
CA GLY A 76 4.27 13.06 -4.67
C GLY A 76 3.63 13.70 -3.44
N ILE A 77 3.45 12.95 -2.34
CA ILE A 77 2.97 13.52 -1.08
C ILE A 77 4.06 14.42 -0.50
N ARG A 78 3.70 15.63 -0.09
CA ARG A 78 4.65 16.62 0.44
C ARG A 78 4.46 16.93 1.92
N LYS A 79 3.28 16.71 2.51
CA LYS A 79 3.00 17.06 3.92
C LYS A 79 2.97 15.82 4.82
N PHE A 80 3.85 15.77 5.80
CA PHE A 80 3.97 14.65 6.74
C PHE A 80 3.96 15.08 8.19
N TYR A 81 3.19 14.39 9.03
CA TYR A 81 3.20 14.52 10.48
C TYR A 81 3.78 13.24 11.08
N LEU A 82 5.00 13.31 11.57
CA LEU A 82 5.79 12.15 12.02
C LEU A 82 5.75 12.05 13.54
N ILE A 83 5.25 10.92 14.04
CA ILE A 83 5.14 10.64 15.46
C ILE A 83 6.09 9.49 15.82
N GLY A 84 6.95 9.69 16.81
CA GLY A 84 7.89 8.68 17.26
C GLY A 84 8.48 8.94 18.64
N ARG A 85 9.29 7.99 19.12
CA ARG A 85 9.87 8.02 20.47
C ARG A 85 11.25 8.69 20.53
N ASN A 86 11.99 8.69 19.42
CA ASN A 86 13.37 9.16 19.38
C ASN A 86 13.47 10.47 18.55
N PRO A 87 13.80 11.61 19.19
CA PRO A 87 13.88 12.91 18.51
C PRO A 87 15.00 12.99 17.48
N GLU A 88 16.15 12.36 17.73
CA GLU A 88 17.29 12.38 16.83
C GLU A 88 16.97 11.67 15.51
N LYS A 89 16.32 10.51 15.60
CA LYS A 89 15.88 9.77 14.40
C LYS A 89 14.83 10.52 13.61
N LEU A 90 13.88 11.16 14.28
CA LEU A 90 12.86 12.00 13.63
C LEU A 90 13.50 13.19 12.92
N ASN A 91 14.45 13.88 13.56
CA ASN A 91 15.17 15.00 12.95
C ASN A 91 15.99 14.58 11.73
N LYS A 92 16.62 13.40 11.78
CA LYS A 92 17.34 12.85 10.63
C LYS A 92 16.42 12.65 9.42
N ILE A 93 15.26 12.01 9.64
CA ILE A 93 14.28 11.77 8.58
C ILE A 93 13.69 13.09 8.06
N ASN A 94 13.40 14.03 8.96
CA ASN A 94 12.94 15.36 8.59
C ASN A 94 13.92 16.04 7.62
N ASN A 95 15.21 16.07 7.96
CA ASN A 95 16.25 16.66 7.12
C ASN A 95 16.39 15.93 5.78
N GLU A 96 16.35 14.60 5.77
CA GLU A 96 16.47 13.79 4.55
C GLU A 96 15.30 14.03 3.59
N LEU A 97 14.06 14.03 4.09
CA LEU A 97 12.87 14.23 3.27
C LEU A 97 12.72 15.67 2.80
N THR A 98 13.02 16.65 3.67
CA THR A 98 13.00 18.07 3.29
C THR A 98 14.05 18.36 2.21
N SER A 99 15.26 17.83 2.35
CA SER A 99 16.34 18.06 1.37
C SER A 99 16.15 17.34 0.04
N ARG A 100 15.68 16.08 0.04
CA ARG A 100 15.54 15.28 -1.19
C ARG A 100 14.25 15.55 -1.94
N TYR A 101 13.17 15.86 -1.21
CA TYR A 101 11.81 15.86 -1.77
C TYR A 101 11.05 17.17 -1.51
N ASN A 102 11.66 18.16 -0.82
CA ASN A 102 11.03 19.44 -0.49
C ASN A 102 9.67 19.26 0.22
N CYS A 103 9.64 18.32 1.17
CA CYS A 103 8.47 18.01 1.98
C CYS A 103 8.33 18.98 3.17
N GLU A 104 7.09 19.29 3.54
CA GLU A 104 6.73 19.98 4.79
C GLU A 104 6.49 18.94 5.88
N ILE A 105 7.26 19.02 6.97
CA ILE A 105 7.28 17.98 7.99
C ILE A 105 7.08 18.60 9.37
N LYS A 106 6.13 18.04 10.11
CA LYS A 106 5.93 18.29 11.54
C LYS A 106 6.30 17.02 12.30
N THR A 107 7.04 17.17 13.39
CA THR A 107 7.44 16.03 14.23
C THR A 107 6.84 16.18 15.62
N ALA A 108 6.46 15.05 16.22
CA ALA A 108 5.97 14.98 17.58
C ALA A 108 6.59 13.78 18.31
N ILE A 109 6.99 14.01 19.56
CA ILE A 109 7.47 12.95 20.44
C ILE A 109 6.26 12.39 21.19
N PHE A 110 5.99 11.11 20.99
CA PHE A 110 4.91 10.41 21.68
C PHE A 110 5.22 8.93 21.78
N ASP A 111 5.06 8.35 22.97
CA ASP A 111 5.24 6.92 23.21
C ASP A 111 3.88 6.24 23.44
N PHE A 112 3.37 5.56 22.42
CA PHE A 112 2.09 4.83 22.49
C PHE A 112 2.05 3.71 23.55
N GLU A 113 3.19 3.30 24.11
CA GLU A 113 3.24 2.30 25.18
C GLU A 113 3.19 2.90 26.58
N LYS A 114 3.60 4.18 26.74
CA LYS A 114 3.77 4.81 28.06
C LYS A 114 2.91 6.04 28.27
N ASP A 115 2.63 6.78 27.20
CA ASP A 115 1.82 7.98 27.25
C ASP A 115 0.34 7.66 27.12
N ASP A 116 -0.48 8.45 27.80
CA ASP A 116 -1.93 8.37 27.68
C ASP A 116 -2.38 8.87 26.30
N LEU A 117 -3.32 8.16 25.69
CA LEU A 117 -3.80 8.43 24.34
C LEU A 117 -4.49 9.80 24.25
N ASP A 118 -5.07 10.27 25.36
CA ASP A 118 -5.69 11.59 25.45
C ASP A 118 -4.69 12.72 25.19
N ARG A 119 -3.40 12.50 25.47
CA ARG A 119 -2.33 13.49 25.23
C ARG A 119 -1.99 13.65 23.75
N ILE A 120 -2.45 12.75 22.87
CA ILE A 120 -2.28 12.90 21.42
C ILE A 120 -2.93 14.19 20.92
N ILE A 121 -4.07 14.55 21.51
CA ILE A 121 -4.85 15.73 21.15
C ILE A 121 -4.10 17.02 21.50
N ASP A 122 -3.15 16.95 22.43
CA ASP A 122 -2.32 18.07 22.86
C ASP A 122 -0.98 18.15 22.11
N LEU A 123 -0.73 17.22 21.17
CA LEU A 123 0.45 17.29 20.33
C LEU A 123 0.45 18.56 19.47
N PRO A 124 1.63 19.16 19.26
CA PRO A 124 1.75 20.46 18.63
C PRO A 124 1.12 20.46 17.23
N GLY A 125 0.12 21.30 17.07
CA GLY A 125 -0.60 21.48 15.81
C GLY A 125 -1.45 20.29 15.38
N PHE A 126 -1.67 19.27 16.22
CA PHE A 126 -2.41 18.06 15.84
C PHE A 126 -3.89 18.33 15.54
N ARG A 127 -4.52 19.23 16.32
CA ARG A 127 -5.94 19.59 16.17
C ARG A 127 -6.25 20.32 14.87
N ASP A 128 -5.26 20.98 14.28
CA ASP A 128 -5.41 21.79 13.06
C ASP A 128 -5.03 21.01 11.80
N LEU A 129 -4.69 19.71 11.92
CA LEU A 129 -4.32 18.86 10.78
C LEU A 129 -5.57 18.32 10.10
N GLU A 130 -5.73 18.64 8.82
CA GLU A 130 -6.58 17.86 7.94
C GLU A 130 -5.85 16.56 7.58
N VAL A 131 -6.21 15.46 8.24
CA VAL A 131 -5.55 14.15 8.06
C VAL A 131 -6.13 13.44 6.85
N GLY A 132 -5.32 13.28 5.81
CA GLY A 132 -5.69 12.53 4.60
C GLY A 132 -5.33 11.05 4.68
N ILE A 133 -4.19 10.74 5.32
CA ILE A 133 -3.65 9.38 5.41
C ILE A 133 -3.13 9.16 6.83
N LEU A 134 -3.54 8.06 7.46
CA LEU A 134 -3.01 7.59 8.74
C LEU A 134 -2.35 6.23 8.55
N SER A 135 -1.05 6.12 8.88
CA SER A 135 -0.32 4.86 8.83
C SER A 135 0.35 4.56 10.16
N MET A 136 0.08 3.38 10.71
CA MET A 136 0.61 2.92 11.99
C MET A 136 1.61 1.79 11.73
N CYS A 137 2.90 2.09 11.72
CA CYS A 137 3.98 1.13 11.50
C CYS A 137 4.73 0.77 12.79
N LEU A 138 4.03 0.72 13.92
CA LEU A 138 4.61 0.32 15.20
C LEU A 138 4.62 -1.20 15.30
N SER A 139 5.82 -1.80 15.27
CA SER A 139 6.00 -3.19 15.70
C SER A 139 6.28 -3.23 17.21
N ARG A 140 5.55 -4.07 17.93
CA ARG A 140 5.82 -4.37 19.34
C ARG A 140 7.21 -5.01 19.46
N ALA A 141 8.19 -4.29 19.98
CA ALA A 141 9.47 -4.88 20.35
C ALA A 141 9.32 -5.42 21.77
N SER A 142 8.98 -6.70 21.89
CA SER A 142 9.06 -7.44 23.16
C SER A 142 10.50 -7.67 23.57
#